data_AF-A0A415Y0M7-F1
#
_entry.id   AF-A0A415Y0M7-F1
#
_cell.length_a   1.000
_cell.length_b   1.000
_cell.length_c   1.000
_cell.angle_alpha   90.00
_cell.angle_beta   90.00
_cell.angle_gamma   90.00
#
_symmetry.space_group_name_H-M   'P 1'
#
loop_
_entity.id
_entity.type
_entity.pdbx_description
1 polymer ?
#
loop_
_entity_poly.entity_id
_entity_poly.type
_entity_poly.pdbx_seq_one_letter_code
_entity_poly.pdbx_strand_id
1 'polypeptide(L)'
;MIEHNLFEMENYRELIDEVGVDKFRERFEELQKTAMEFIEMAGFSETSYCNERILMQVILDYFMDVMRLKEFHSIERIRTEKLFAYTISWIVRRKPIQFRDYSEEERDIFINERFAAYLLVNECLMCGTKHFVQEAYAEKLVEYTEMLLYYFKYRQCDPKTLELLIESFKMGGLVH
;
A
#
# COMPACT_ATOMS: atom_id res chain seq x y z
N MET A 1 -4.89 -17.58 -23.46
CA MET A 1 -5.49 -17.41 -22.11
C MET A 1 -4.99 -18.45 -21.12
N ILE A 2 -5.02 -19.75 -21.43
CA ILE A 2 -4.53 -20.80 -20.51
C ILE A 2 -3.01 -20.77 -20.35
N GLU A 3 -2.25 -20.57 -21.45
CA GLU A 3 -0.78 -20.48 -21.40
C GLU A 3 -0.25 -19.27 -20.63
N HIS A 4 -0.94 -18.12 -20.68
CA HIS A 4 -0.56 -16.92 -19.94
C HIS A 4 -0.75 -17.11 -18.42
N ASN A 5 -1.82 -17.81 -18.02
CA ASN A 5 -2.04 -18.21 -16.63
C ASN A 5 -1.01 -19.23 -16.15
N LEU A 6 -0.61 -20.18 -17.00
CA LEU A 6 0.41 -21.17 -16.65
C LEU A 6 1.79 -20.52 -16.43
N PHE A 7 2.19 -19.60 -17.32
CA PHE A 7 3.43 -18.84 -17.20
C PHE A 7 3.44 -17.94 -15.96
N GLU A 8 2.33 -17.27 -15.65
CA GLU A 8 2.20 -16.49 -14.42
C GLU A 8 2.30 -17.39 -13.17
N MET A 9 1.64 -18.56 -13.17
CA MET A 9 1.68 -19.49 -12.04
C MET A 9 3.06 -20.12 -11.80
N GLU A 10 3.83 -20.40 -12.85
CA GLU A 10 5.22 -20.86 -12.72
C GLU A 10 6.11 -19.75 -12.12
N ASN A 11 5.97 -18.53 -12.63
CA ASN A 11 6.71 -17.36 -12.13
C ASN A 11 6.37 -17.06 -10.66
N TYR A 12 5.11 -17.22 -10.25
CA TYR A 12 4.72 -17.04 -8.84
C TYR A 12 5.22 -18.15 -7.92
N ARG A 13 5.41 -19.38 -8.40
CA ARG A 13 6.04 -20.45 -7.60
C ARG A 13 7.52 -20.17 -7.40
N GLU A 14 8.22 -19.84 -8.47
CA GLU A 14 9.65 -19.45 -8.41
C GLU A 14 9.85 -18.24 -7.48
N LEU A 15 8.95 -17.25 -7.56
CA LEU A 15 8.92 -16.09 -6.67
C LEU A 15 8.79 -16.49 -5.19
N ILE A 16 7.86 -17.40 -4.87
CA ILE A 16 7.63 -17.84 -3.49
C ILE A 16 8.85 -18.64 -2.97
N ASP A 17 9.46 -19.46 -3.83
CA ASP A 17 10.66 -20.22 -3.49
C ASP A 17 11.86 -19.29 -3.23
N GLU A 18 12.03 -18.22 -4.00
CA GLU A 18 13.10 -17.24 -3.79
C GLU A 18 12.87 -16.33 -2.59
N VAL A 19 11.66 -15.81 -2.41
CA VAL A 19 11.31 -14.92 -1.29
C VAL A 19 11.29 -15.68 0.05
N GLY A 20 10.90 -16.95 0.00
CA GLY A 20 10.62 -17.79 1.15
C GLY A 20 9.16 -17.66 1.61
N VAL A 21 8.51 -18.80 1.79
CA VAL A 21 7.09 -18.91 2.20
C VAL A 21 6.81 -18.16 3.51
N ASP A 22 7.71 -18.21 4.48
CA ASP A 22 7.52 -17.58 5.79
C ASP A 22 7.48 -16.05 5.68
N LYS A 23 8.41 -15.48 4.91
CA LYS A 23 8.46 -14.03 4.67
C LYS A 23 7.25 -13.53 3.89
N PHE A 24 6.78 -14.32 2.92
CA PHE A 24 5.55 -14.02 2.20
C PHE A 24 4.35 -13.99 3.15
N ARG A 25 4.24 -15.01 4.01
CA ARG A 25 3.15 -15.16 4.97
C ARG A 25 3.15 -14.02 6.00
N GLU A 26 4.29 -13.73 6.60
CA GLU A 26 4.45 -12.62 7.54
C GLU A 26 3.98 -11.31 6.90
N ARG A 27 4.41 -11.02 5.67
CA ARG A 27 4.01 -9.80 4.96
C ARG A 27 2.51 -9.77 4.63
N PHE A 28 1.93 -10.91 4.28
CA PHE A 28 0.49 -11.03 4.04
C PHE A 28 -0.30 -10.77 5.33
N GLU A 29 0.07 -11.42 6.43
CA GLU A 29 -0.58 -11.29 7.73
C GLU A 29 -0.50 -9.84 8.26
N GLU A 30 0.67 -9.21 8.15
CA GLU A 30 0.86 -7.79 8.48
C GLU A 30 -0.10 -6.89 7.69
N LEU A 31 -0.10 -7.00 6.36
CA LEU A 31 -0.89 -6.11 5.52
C LEU A 31 -2.39 -6.37 5.67
N GLN A 32 -2.78 -7.64 5.85
CA GLN A 32 -4.17 -8.02 6.13
C GLN A 32 -4.62 -7.41 7.45
N LYS A 33 -3.81 -7.54 8.52
CA LYS A 33 -4.11 -6.95 9.81
C LYS A 33 -4.28 -5.43 9.70
N THR A 34 -3.36 -4.73 9.03
CA THR A 34 -3.46 -3.29 8.82
C THR A 34 -4.71 -2.90 8.02
N ALA A 35 -5.10 -3.69 7.03
CA ALA A 35 -6.34 -3.46 6.27
C ALA A 35 -7.59 -3.63 7.15
N MET A 36 -7.63 -4.66 8.00
CA MET A 36 -8.74 -4.89 8.93
C MET A 36 -8.85 -3.77 9.97
N GLU A 37 -7.73 -3.36 10.56
CA GLU A 37 -7.67 -2.23 11.49
C GLU A 37 -8.16 -0.93 10.83
N PHE A 38 -7.75 -0.66 9.59
CA PHE A 38 -8.25 0.49 8.84
C PHE A 38 -9.76 0.43 8.61
N ILE A 39 -10.30 -0.72 8.19
CA ILE A 39 -11.73 -0.91 7.96
C ILE A 39 -12.53 -0.63 9.23
N GLU A 40 -12.06 -1.13 10.37
CA GLU A 40 -12.69 -0.92 11.67
C GLU A 40 -12.65 0.55 12.10
N MET A 41 -11.46 1.14 12.15
CA MET A 41 -11.27 2.52 12.63
C MET A 41 -11.96 3.56 11.75
N ALA A 42 -12.05 3.32 10.44
CA ALA A 42 -12.69 4.24 9.50
C ALA A 42 -14.21 4.04 9.39
N GLY A 43 -14.78 3.04 10.08
CA GLY A 43 -16.22 2.78 10.14
C GLY A 43 -16.79 2.03 8.94
N PHE A 44 -15.99 1.16 8.30
CA PHE A 44 -16.39 0.39 7.11
C PHE A 44 -16.67 -1.10 7.39
N SER A 45 -16.63 -1.55 8.65
CA SER A 45 -16.79 -2.99 9.00
C SER A 45 -18.06 -3.64 8.46
N GLU A 46 -19.16 -2.88 8.44
CA GLU A 46 -20.45 -3.36 7.95
C GLU A 46 -20.55 -3.32 6.41
N THR A 47 -19.84 -2.42 5.74
CA THR A 47 -19.99 -2.20 4.29
C THR A 47 -18.88 -2.86 3.48
N SER A 48 -17.74 -3.19 4.09
CA SER A 48 -16.54 -3.60 3.38
C SER A 48 -15.76 -4.71 4.07
N TYR A 49 -14.92 -5.41 3.32
CA TYR A 49 -14.01 -6.43 3.82
C TYR A 49 -12.72 -6.47 2.99
N CYS A 50 -11.64 -6.98 3.59
CA CYS A 50 -10.41 -7.24 2.85
C CYS A 50 -10.51 -8.62 2.15
N ASN A 51 -10.48 -8.63 0.82
CA ASN A 51 -10.50 -9.87 0.05
C ASN A 51 -9.09 -10.49 0.00
N GLU A 52 -8.92 -11.60 0.70
CA GLU A 52 -7.63 -12.30 0.83
C GLU A 52 -7.00 -12.68 -0.51
N ARG A 53 -7.81 -13.08 -1.49
CA ARG A 53 -7.29 -13.48 -2.82
C ARG A 53 -6.72 -12.28 -3.56
N ILE A 54 -7.40 -11.14 -3.53
CA ILE A 54 -6.90 -9.92 -4.17
C ILE A 54 -5.69 -9.38 -3.40
N LEU A 55 -5.72 -9.44 -2.06
CA LEU A 55 -4.59 -9.05 -1.23
C LEU A 55 -3.34 -9.91 -1.53
N MET A 56 -3.53 -11.23 -1.71
CA MET A 56 -2.46 -12.13 -2.09
C MET A 56 -1.86 -11.74 -3.45
N GLN A 57 -2.70 -11.35 -4.41
CA GLN A 57 -2.25 -10.83 -5.70
C GLN A 57 -1.44 -9.54 -5.57
N VAL A 58 -1.86 -8.61 -4.70
CA VAL A 58 -1.11 -7.37 -4.40
C VAL A 58 0.29 -7.70 -3.89
N ILE A 59 0.41 -8.64 -2.96
CA ILE A 59 1.69 -9.05 -2.37
C ILE A 59 2.59 -9.71 -3.43
N LEU A 60 2.02 -10.59 -4.27
CA LEU A 60 2.76 -11.25 -5.34
C LEU A 60 3.28 -10.25 -6.37
N ASP A 61 2.45 -9.31 -6.84
CA ASP A 61 2.88 -8.28 -7.79
C ASP A 61 3.97 -7.37 -7.19
N TYR A 62 3.83 -7.01 -5.92
CA TYR A 62 4.83 -6.27 -5.16
C TYR A 62 6.18 -7.01 -5.10
N PHE A 63 6.18 -8.31 -4.76
CA PHE A 63 7.42 -9.08 -4.67
C PHE A 63 8.07 -9.26 -6.04
N MET A 64 7.28 -9.44 -7.10
CA MET A 64 7.79 -9.55 -8.46
C MET A 64 8.51 -8.27 -8.89
N ASP A 65 7.94 -7.09 -8.61
CA ASP A 65 8.61 -5.82 -8.88
C ASP A 65 9.87 -5.64 -8.04
N VAL A 66 9.82 -6.01 -6.75
CA VAL A 66 10.99 -5.97 -5.86
C VAL A 66 12.13 -6.82 -6.38
N MET A 67 11.87 -8.05 -6.84
CA MET A 67 12.89 -8.93 -7.42
C MET A 67 13.48 -8.34 -8.70
N ARG A 68 12.64 -7.91 -9.64
CA ARG A 68 13.09 -7.27 -10.88
C ARG A 68 13.99 -6.06 -10.61
N LEU A 69 13.67 -5.27 -9.58
CA LEU A 69 14.51 -4.13 -9.17
C LEU A 69 15.86 -4.57 -8.60
N LYS A 70 15.88 -5.62 -7.78
CA LYS A 70 17.13 -6.17 -7.22
C LYS A 70 18.05 -6.68 -8.32
N GLU A 71 17.50 -7.44 -9.27
CA GLU A 71 18.23 -7.96 -10.42
C GLU A 71 18.77 -6.81 -11.28
N PHE A 72 17.90 -5.88 -11.68
CA PHE A 72 18.27 -4.79 -12.59
C PHE A 72 19.32 -3.85 -12.01
N HIS A 73 19.24 -3.56 -10.71
CA HIS A 73 20.19 -2.67 -10.03
C HIS A 73 21.34 -3.39 -9.32
N SER A 74 21.38 -4.74 -9.34
CA SER A 74 22.36 -5.55 -8.60
C SER A 74 22.43 -5.17 -7.11
N ILE A 75 21.28 -4.97 -6.46
CA ILE A 75 21.16 -4.59 -5.05
C ILE A 75 20.57 -5.73 -4.21
N GLU A 76 21.12 -5.96 -3.02
CA GLU A 76 20.64 -7.01 -2.12
C GLU A 76 19.47 -6.52 -1.25
N ARG A 77 19.53 -5.26 -0.81
CA ARG A 77 18.58 -4.63 0.12
C ARG A 77 17.85 -3.48 -0.55
N ILE A 78 16.57 -3.34 -0.20
CA ILE A 78 15.71 -2.24 -0.64
C ILE A 78 15.30 -1.41 0.57
N ARG A 79 15.23 -0.10 0.37
CA ARG A 79 14.77 0.86 1.39
C ARG A 79 13.29 0.68 1.69
N THR A 80 12.90 0.89 2.94
CA THR A 80 11.52 0.74 3.42
C THR A 80 10.54 1.64 2.66
N GLU A 81 10.94 2.89 2.38
CA GLU A 81 10.18 3.88 1.61
C GLU A 81 9.76 3.32 0.24
N LYS A 82 10.70 2.66 -0.43
CA LYS A 82 10.45 2.02 -1.71
C LYS A 82 9.50 0.84 -1.55
N LEU A 83 9.64 0.01 -0.51
CA LEU A 83 8.71 -1.10 -0.29
C LEU A 83 7.26 -0.62 -0.09
N PHE A 84 7.07 0.44 0.70
CA PHE A 84 5.76 1.05 0.90
C PHE A 84 5.20 1.67 -0.38
N ALA A 85 6.01 2.41 -1.13
CA ALA A 85 5.61 3.00 -2.40
C ALA A 85 5.07 1.96 -3.39
N TYR A 86 5.76 0.83 -3.54
CA TYR A 86 5.30 -0.26 -4.41
C TYR A 86 4.04 -0.93 -3.86
N THR A 87 3.99 -1.21 -2.56
CA THR A 87 2.82 -1.80 -1.90
C THR A 87 1.56 -0.93 -2.14
N ILE A 88 1.65 0.37 -1.88
CA ILE A 88 0.55 1.34 -2.05
C ILE A 88 0.11 1.40 -3.50
N SER A 89 1.06 1.43 -4.45
CA SER A 89 0.73 1.47 -5.88
C SER A 89 -0.11 0.26 -6.32
N TRP A 90 0.20 -0.95 -5.81
CA TRP A 90 -0.52 -2.16 -6.15
C TRP A 90 -1.88 -2.24 -5.45
N ILE A 91 -2.03 -1.71 -4.24
CA ILE A 91 -3.33 -1.56 -3.56
C ILE A 91 -4.27 -0.69 -4.39
N VAL A 92 -3.79 0.46 -4.87
CA VAL A 92 -4.61 1.37 -5.69
C VAL A 92 -5.02 0.71 -7.02
N ARG A 93 -4.18 -0.16 -7.59
CA ARG A 93 -4.45 -0.86 -8.86
C ARG A 93 -5.38 -2.08 -8.70
N ARG A 94 -5.13 -2.93 -7.70
CA ARG A 94 -5.83 -4.22 -7.52
C ARG A 94 -7.08 -4.13 -6.66
N LYS A 95 -7.19 -3.10 -5.82
CA LYS A 95 -8.35 -2.83 -4.96
C LYS A 95 -8.70 -3.98 -4.00
N PRO A 96 -7.81 -4.39 -3.09
CA PRO A 96 -8.04 -5.55 -2.21
C PRO A 96 -9.21 -5.40 -1.25
N ILE A 97 -9.59 -4.18 -0.86
CA ILE A 97 -10.80 -3.96 -0.06
C ILE A 97 -12.00 -3.92 -0.99
N GLN A 98 -12.98 -4.78 -0.71
CA GLN A 98 -14.18 -4.98 -1.53
C GLN A 98 -15.44 -4.66 -0.71
N PHE A 99 -16.49 -4.21 -1.39
CA PHE A 99 -17.78 -3.97 -0.76
C PHE A 99 -18.52 -5.29 -0.50
N ARG A 100 -19.24 -5.34 0.61
CA ARG A 100 -20.18 -6.43 0.94
C ARG A 100 -21.48 -6.25 0.18
N ASP A 101 -21.99 -5.02 0.21
CA ASP A 101 -23.26 -4.60 -0.38
C ASP A 101 -23.10 -3.27 -1.11
N TYR A 102 -24.13 -2.90 -1.88
CA TYR A 102 -24.19 -1.58 -2.50
C TYR A 102 -24.27 -0.49 -1.43
N SER A 103 -23.39 0.51 -1.54
CA SER A 103 -23.42 1.72 -0.73
C SER A 103 -23.74 2.93 -1.62
N GLU A 104 -24.59 3.82 -1.11
CA GLU A 104 -24.86 5.12 -1.74
C GLU A 104 -23.84 6.19 -1.30
N GLU A 105 -22.98 5.89 -0.32
CA GLU A 105 -22.00 6.85 0.16
C GLU A 105 -20.78 6.92 -0.78
N GLU A 106 -20.52 8.11 -1.35
CA GLU A 106 -19.38 8.31 -2.25
C GLU A 106 -18.03 7.97 -1.59
N ARG A 107 -17.93 8.11 -0.26
CA ARG A 107 -16.71 7.77 0.49
C ARG A 107 -16.33 6.30 0.36
N ASP A 108 -17.31 5.41 0.16
CA ASP A 108 -17.09 3.98 0.07
C ASP A 108 -16.42 3.64 -1.26
N ILE A 109 -16.86 4.27 -2.36
CA ILE A 109 -16.33 4.08 -3.72
C ILE A 109 -14.79 4.11 -3.76
N PHE A 110 -14.18 4.96 -2.95
CA PHE A 110 -12.74 5.20 -2.91
C PHE A 110 -12.05 4.61 -1.66
N ILE A 111 -12.57 3.51 -1.11
CA ILE A 111 -12.05 2.89 0.11
C ILE A 111 -10.60 2.44 -0.01
N ASN A 112 -10.17 1.95 -1.19
CA ASN A 112 -8.79 1.52 -1.40
C ASN A 112 -7.83 2.71 -1.52
N GLU A 113 -8.27 3.83 -2.08
CA GLU A 113 -7.54 5.09 -2.14
C GLU A 113 -7.39 5.69 -0.74
N ARG A 114 -8.42 5.56 0.10
CA ARG A 114 -8.37 5.95 1.52
C ARG A 114 -7.38 5.08 2.28
N PHE A 115 -7.41 3.77 2.04
CA PHE A 115 -6.46 2.84 2.63
C PHE A 115 -5.02 3.14 2.18
N ALA A 116 -4.81 3.44 0.90
CA ALA A 116 -3.53 3.88 0.35
C ALA A 116 -3.02 5.16 1.03
N ALA A 117 -3.88 6.17 1.21
CA ALA A 117 -3.54 7.39 1.93
C ALA A 117 -3.20 7.12 3.41
N TYR A 118 -3.98 6.27 4.07
CA TYR A 118 -3.73 5.84 5.44
C TYR A 118 -2.35 5.18 5.59
N LEU A 119 -2.00 4.24 4.71
CA LEU A 119 -0.68 3.60 4.71
C LEU A 119 0.46 4.59 4.48
N LEU A 120 0.28 5.52 3.52
CA LEU A 120 1.31 6.52 3.21
C LEU A 120 1.56 7.45 4.39
N VAL A 121 0.49 8.01 4.96
CA VAL A 121 0.60 8.94 6.09
C VAL A 121 1.22 8.24 7.30
N ASN A 122 0.83 7.00 7.57
CA ASN A 122 1.44 6.22 8.65
C ASN A 122 2.93 6.01 8.43
N GLU A 123 3.36 5.62 7.23
CA GLU A 123 4.78 5.44 6.92
C GLU A 123 5.57 6.75 7.08
N CYS A 124 4.98 7.88 6.67
CA CYS A 124 5.57 9.20 6.85
C CYS A 124 5.73 9.61 8.32
N LEU A 125 4.79 9.22 9.20
CA LEU A 125 4.78 9.61 10.62
C LEU A 125 5.52 8.62 11.54
N MET A 126 5.73 7.38 11.11
CA MET A 126 6.30 6.28 11.92
C MET A 126 7.82 6.14 11.81
N CYS A 127 8.55 7.17 11.36
CA CYS A 127 10.01 7.13 11.13
C CYS A 127 10.83 6.85 12.42
N GLY A 128 10.90 5.60 12.87
CA GLY A 128 11.64 5.13 14.06
C GLY A 128 11.03 5.51 15.42
N THR A 129 10.24 6.58 15.48
CA THR A 129 9.48 7.03 16.65
C THR A 129 8.11 7.56 16.21
N LYS A 130 7.07 7.40 17.03
CA LYS A 130 5.75 8.00 16.75
C LYS A 130 5.88 9.53 16.77
N HIS A 131 5.83 10.16 15.60
CA HIS A 131 5.78 11.61 15.51
C HIS A 131 4.33 12.06 15.63
N PHE A 132 4.01 12.72 16.74
CA PHE A 132 2.70 13.33 16.92
C PHE A 132 2.69 14.69 16.22
N VAL A 133 1.74 14.89 15.31
CA VAL A 133 1.47 16.21 14.75
C VAL A 133 0.88 17.07 15.87
N GLN A 134 1.49 18.22 16.13
CA GLN A 134 0.97 19.16 17.12
C GLN A 134 -0.45 19.58 16.69
N GLU A 135 -1.35 19.78 17.66
CA GLU A 135 -2.76 20.11 17.39
C GLU A 135 -2.91 21.34 16.48
N ALA A 136 -2.01 22.32 16.60
CA ALA A 136 -1.93 23.51 15.74
C ALA A 136 -1.73 23.21 14.24
N TYR A 137 -1.29 22.00 13.88
CA TYR A 137 -1.08 21.56 12.50
C TYR A 137 -2.05 20.45 12.07
N ALA A 138 -3.05 20.11 12.89
CA ALA A 138 -4.02 19.08 12.57
C ALA A 138 -4.79 19.39 11.27
N GLU A 139 -5.23 20.65 11.09
CA GLU A 139 -5.91 21.08 9.86
C GLU A 139 -5.04 20.91 8.62
N LYS A 140 -3.75 21.26 8.70
CA LYS A 140 -2.81 21.08 7.58
C LYS A 140 -2.59 19.60 7.23
N LEU A 141 -2.60 18.72 8.23
CA LEU A 141 -2.52 17.28 7.99
C LEU A 141 -3.78 16.76 7.27
N VAL A 142 -4.96 17.28 7.62
CA VAL A 142 -6.21 16.98 6.93
C VAL A 142 -6.14 17.44 5.48
N GLU A 143 -5.77 18.70 5.23
CA GLU A 143 -5.60 19.25 3.87
C GLU A 143 -4.61 18.41 3.02
N TYR A 144 -3.48 18.03 3.62
CA TYR A 144 -2.51 17.15 2.96
C TYR A 144 -3.09 15.77 2.63
N THR A 145 -3.85 15.18 3.55
CA THR A 145 -4.51 13.88 3.34
C THR A 145 -5.56 13.96 2.24
N GLU A 146 -6.30 15.07 2.14
CA GLU A 146 -7.24 15.32 1.05
C GLU A 146 -6.56 15.45 -0.31
N MET A 147 -5.39 16.13 -0.37
CA MET A 147 -4.57 16.19 -1.57
C MET A 147 -4.05 14.81 -2.00
N LEU A 148 -3.57 14.01 -1.05
CA LEU A 148 -3.15 12.63 -1.32
C LEU A 148 -4.29 11.79 -1.86
N LEU A 149 -5.47 11.89 -1.23
CA LEU A 149 -6.65 11.19 -1.68
C LEU A 149 -7.03 11.61 -3.11
N TYR A 150 -7.01 12.91 -3.43
CA TYR A 150 -7.27 13.39 -4.79
C TYR A 150 -6.28 12.78 -5.80
N TYR A 151 -4.99 12.71 -5.45
CA TYR A 151 -3.98 12.06 -6.28
C TYR A 151 -4.33 10.59 -6.52
N PHE A 152 -4.65 9.83 -5.47
CA PHE A 152 -4.99 8.40 -5.62
C PHE A 152 -6.26 8.15 -6.42
N LYS A 153 -7.26 9.03 -6.34
CA LYS A 153 -8.52 8.91 -7.10
C LYS A 153 -8.34 9.14 -8.60
N TYR A 154 -7.53 10.13 -8.98
CA TYR A 154 -7.61 10.72 -10.32
C TYR A 154 -6.28 10.79 -11.08
N ARG A 155 -5.16 10.44 -10.46
CA ARG A 155 -3.84 10.48 -11.09
C ARG A 155 -3.27 9.09 -11.26
N GLN A 156 -2.31 8.99 -12.19
CA GLN A 156 -1.54 7.76 -12.34
C GLN A 156 -0.69 7.54 -11.09
N CYS A 157 -0.97 6.45 -10.38
CA CYS A 157 -0.24 6.04 -9.20
C CYS A 157 1.03 5.28 -9.63
N ASP A 158 2.13 6.03 -9.67
CA ASP A 158 3.47 5.53 -10.01
C ASP A 158 4.31 5.33 -8.73
N PRO A 159 4.91 4.14 -8.52
CA PRO A 159 5.72 3.88 -7.33
C PRO A 159 6.88 4.87 -7.13
N LYS A 160 7.50 5.39 -8.20
CA LYS A 160 8.64 6.31 -8.06
C LYS A 160 8.19 7.68 -7.60
N THR A 161 6.99 8.11 -8.01
CA THR A 161 6.38 9.34 -7.49
C THR A 161 6.04 9.19 -6.01
N LEU A 162 5.52 8.03 -5.59
CA LEU A 162 5.24 7.77 -4.17
C LEU A 162 6.52 7.70 -3.32
N GLU A 163 7.58 7.08 -3.83
CA GLU A 163 8.89 7.04 -3.17
C GLU A 163 9.42 8.46 -2.95
N LEU A 164 9.42 9.30 -3.99
CA LEU A 164 9.84 10.70 -3.89
C LEU A 164 8.99 11.48 -2.88
N LEU A 165 7.68 11.23 -2.83
CA LEU A 165 6.77 11.89 -1.92
C LEU A 165 7.07 11.51 -0.46
N ILE A 166 7.26 10.23 -0.16
CA ILE A 166 7.61 9.74 1.18
C ILE A 166 8.96 10.32 1.62
N GLU A 167 9.98 10.26 0.75
CA GLU A 167 11.32 10.79 1.03
C GLU A 167 11.28 12.32 1.27
N SER A 168 10.53 13.05 0.44
CA SER A 168 10.39 14.51 0.59
C SER A 168 9.68 14.89 1.89
N PHE A 169 8.65 14.14 2.29
CA PHE A 169 7.96 14.35 3.56
C PHE A 169 8.90 14.11 4.74
N LYS A 170 9.62 12.97 4.74
CA LYS A 170 10.58 12.62 5.78
C LYS A 170 11.70 13.65 5.89
N MET A 171 12.25 14.11 4.77
CA MET A 171 13.25 15.18 4.75
C MET A 171 12.71 16.50 5.31
N GLY A 172 11.48 16.87 4.99
CA GLY A 172 10.82 18.05 5.55
C GLY A 172 10.73 18.03 7.07
N GLY A 173 10.49 16.84 7.66
CA GLY A 173 10.46 16.65 9.11
C GLY A 173 11.81 16.83 9.82
N LEU A 174 12.93 16.75 9.09
CA LEU A 174 14.28 16.91 9.65
C LEU A 174 14.78 18.36 9.68
N VAL A 175 14.12 19.29 8.97
CA VAL A 175 14.56 20.68 8.78
C VAL A 175 13.91 21.64 9.80
N HIS A 176 13.58 21.13 10.99
CA HIS A 176 12.96 21.89 12.08
C HIS A 176 13.82 21.92 13.34
#